data_AF-A0A257ADW5-F1
#
_entry.id   AF-A0A257ADW5-F1
#
_cell.length_a   1.000
_cell.length_b   1.000
_cell.length_c   1.000
_cell.angle_alpha   90.00
_cell.angle_beta   90.00
_cell.angle_gamma   90.00
#
_symmetry.space_group_name_H-M   'P 1'
#
loop_
_entity.id
_entity.type
_entity.pdbx_description
1 polymer ?
#
loop_
_entity_poly.entity_id
_entity_poly.type
_entity_poly.pdbx_seq_one_letter_code
_entity_poly.pdbx_strand_id
1 'polypeptide(L)' 'MPAIALKTEKEIILLDCGEGTQRQMIISKTSYMKVKRIFISHMHAL' A
#
# COMPACT_ATOMS: atom_id res chain seq x y z
N MET A 1 5.27 8.80 5.74
CA MET A 1 5.71 8.53 4.36
C MET A 1 4.50 8.32 3.45
N PRO A 2 4.56 8.71 2.17
CA PRO A 2 3.51 8.42 1.21
C PRO A 2 3.42 6.92 0.90
N ALA A 3 2.24 6.47 0.49
CA ALA A 3 1.98 5.15 -0.07
C ALA A 3 0.87 5.28 -1.13
N ILE A 4 1.01 4.60 -2.26
CA ILE A 4 0.04 4.62 -3.36
C ILE A 4 -0.48 3.20 -3.59
N ALA A 5 -1.81 3.04 -3.58
CA ALA A 5 -2.46 1.78 -3.91
C ALA A 5 -2.96 1.80 -5.36
N LEU A 6 -2.32 1.03 -6.25
CA LEU A 6 -2.81 0.77 -7.59
C LEU A 6 -3.77 -0.42 -7.54
N LYS A 7 -5.05 -0.17 -7.81
CA LYS A 7 -6.09 -1.19 -7.83
C LYS A 7 -6.35 -1.64 -9.26
N THR A 8 -6.18 -2.94 -9.49
CA THR A 8 -6.62 -3.62 -10.72
C THR A 8 -7.82 -4.51 -10.41
N GLU A 9 -8.38 -5.16 -11.42
CA GLU A 9 -9.46 -6.14 -11.22
C GLU A 9 -9.01 -7.35 -10.38
N LYS A 10 -7.73 -7.73 -10.48
CA LYS A 10 -7.19 -8.98 -9.89
C LYS A 10 -6.52 -8.75 -8.54
N GLU A 11 -5.87 -7.62 -8.36
CA GLU A 11 -5.01 -7.38 -7.19
C GLU A 11 -4.81 -5.90 -6.90
N ILE A 12 -4.18 -5.65 -5.76
CA ILE A 12 -3.66 -4.36 -5.37
C ILE A 12 -2.14 -4.43 -5.35
N ILE A 13 -1.52 -3.41 -5.93
CA ILE A 13 -0.09 -3.17 -5.88
C ILE A 13 0.13 -1.93 -5.01
N LEU A 14 0.96 -2.05 -3.98
CA LEU A 14 1.39 -0.90 -3.18
C LEU A 14 2.74 -0.39 -3.71
N LEU A 15 2.79 0.91 -3.98
CA LEU A 15 4.04 1.65 -4.16
C LEU A 15 4.31 2.39 -2.86
N ASP A 16 5.38 1.99 -2.17
CA ASP A 16 5.68 2.31 -0.78
C ASP A 16 4.62 1.84 0.23
N CYS A 17 5.03 1.67 1.48
CA CYS A 17 4.18 1.16 2.55
C CYS A 17 4.61 1.74 3.91
N GLY A 18 4.57 3.07 4.01
CA GLY A 18 4.92 3.79 5.23
C GLY A 18 3.99 3.52 6.42
N GLU A 19 4.37 4.02 7.60
CA GLU A 19 3.52 3.98 8.80
C GLU A 19 2.11 4.51 8.50
N GLY A 20 1.09 3.83 9.02
CA GLY A 20 -0.31 4.21 8.83
C GLY A 20 -0.93 3.79 7.51
N THR A 21 -0.16 3.19 6.56
CA THR A 21 -0.71 2.70 5.28
C THR A 21 -1.88 1.75 5.49
N GLN A 22 -1.75 0.76 6.38
CA GLN A 22 -2.85 -0.18 6.69
C GLN A 22 -4.10 0.54 7.21
N ARG A 23 -3.93 1.56 8.07
CA ARG A 23 -5.05 2.37 8.59
C ARG A 23 -5.73 3.14 7.46
N GLN A 24 -4.97 3.74 6.55
CA GLN A 24 -5.53 4.42 5.37
C GLN A 24 -6.24 3.46 4.42
N MET A 25 -5.76 2.22 4.30
CA MET A 25 -6.45 1.19 3.53
C MET A 25 -7.82 0.84 4.15
N ILE A 26 -7.90 0.73 5.48
CA ILE A 26 -9.17 0.51 6.19
C ILE A 26 -10.13 1.69 5.97
N ILE A 27 -9.64 2.93 6.13
CA ILE A 27 -10.46 4.15 5.94
C ILE A 27 -10.99 4.26 4.52
N SER A 28 -10.17 3.93 3.51
CA SER A 28 -10.57 3.94 2.10
C SER A 28 -11.39 2.72 1.67
N LYS A 29 -11.70 1.78 2.59
CA LYS A 29 -12.37 0.49 2.30
C LYS A 29 -11.63 -0.34 1.25
N THR A 30 -10.32 -0.13 1.14
CA THR A 30 -9.43 -0.87 0.27
C THR A 30 -8.93 -2.09 1.03
N SER A 31 -9.35 -3.30 0.62
CA SER A 31 -8.97 -4.53 1.32
C SER A 31 -7.47 -4.79 1.19
N TYR A 32 -6.74 -4.73 2.30
CA TYR A 32 -5.32 -5.08 2.36
C TYR A 32 -5.05 -6.56 2.02
N MET A 33 -6.05 -7.45 2.15
CA MET A 33 -5.96 -8.86 1.73
C MET A 33 -5.79 -9.03 0.22
N LYS A 34 -6.14 -8.01 -0.58
CA LYS A 34 -5.95 -8.01 -2.03
C LYS A 34 -4.56 -7.53 -2.46
N VAL A 35 -3.71 -7.07 -1.53
CA VAL A 35 -2.32 -6.70 -1.84
C VAL A 35 -1.53 -7.95 -2.21
N LYS A 36 -0.98 -7.97 -3.41
CA LYS A 36 -0.15 -9.08 -3.90
C LYS A 36 1.31 -8.68 -4.10
N ARG A 37 1.58 -7.38 -4.26
CA ARG A 37 2.91 -6.84 -4.55
C ARG A 37 3.11 -5.53 -3.81
N ILE A 38 4.31 -5.34 -3.28
CA ILE A 38 4.75 -4.11 -2.64
C ILE A 38 6.10 -3.74 -3.26
N PHE A 39 6.20 -2.54 -3.82
CA PHE A 39 7.44 -1.98 -4.35
C PHE A 39 7.86 -0.84 -3.44
N ILE A 40 9.01 -0.99 -2.78
CA ILE A 40 9.59 0.06 -1.95
C ILE A 40 10.56 0.86 -2.82
N SER A 41 10.31 2.16 -2.98
CA SER A 41 11.11 3.03 -3.82
C SER A 41 12.52 3.24 -3.24
N HIS A 42 12.61 3.37 -1.92
CA HIS A 42 13.84 3.47 -1.15
C HIS A 42 13.57 3.17 0.32
N MET A 43 14.60 2.72 1.04
CA MET A 43 14.50 2.55 2.49
C MET A 43 14.80 3.88 3.17
N HIS A 44 13.77 4.52 3.72
CA HIS A 44 13.97 5.54 4.75
C HIS A 44 14.42 4.84 6.03
N ALA A 45 15.71 4.58 6.13
CA ALA A 45 16.31 4.26 7.41
C ALA A 45 16.48 5.60 8.14
N LEU A 46 15.67 5.79 9.19
CA LEU A 46 15.56 6.94 10.10
C LEU A 46 14.28 7.78 9.92
#